data_AF-A0A7C7UST2-F1
#
_entry.id   AF-A0A7C7UST2-F1
#
_cell.length_a   1.000
_cell.length_b   1.000
_cell.length_c   1.000
_cell.angle_alpha   90.00
_cell.angle_beta   90.00
_cell.angle_gamma   90.00
#
_symmetry.space_group_name_H-M   'P 1'
#
loop_
_entity.id
_entity.type
_entity.pdbx_description
1 polymer ?
#
loop_
_entity_poly.entity_id
_entity_poly.type
_entity_poly.pdbx_seq_one_letter_code
_entity_poly.pdbx_strand_id
1 'polypeptide(L)'
;MKILYGGLTKAHDFLIKGALENLGYDAEPLPTPDNEALKVGKEFCNKGQCNPTYYTVGNLVKYLLEKRKNGEKEIEKKYVFVTVGSCGPCRFGMYEMEYKKAVKEAGFPDFKILAFDQSRAALEEINLAGIRFDRKFFLNLMKAIILGDLINDVYYKVKPYEEVPNSADEWKEQSLYILYEALRSGKNLFKALKEVKKKLDKVKVNYFQPKPKVKIMGEFFAQTTEGDGNYKMAKWLIEEGAEP
;
A
#
# COMPACT_ATOMS: atom_id res chain seq x y z
N MET A 1 2.34 -2.03 20.53
CA MET A 1 1.15 -1.99 19.67
C MET A 1 1.65 -1.84 18.25
N LYS A 2 1.19 -2.69 17.35
CA LYS A 2 1.62 -2.74 15.95
C LYS A 2 0.62 -2.00 15.07
N ILE A 3 1.14 -1.17 14.17
CA ILE A 3 0.35 -0.35 13.25
C ILE A 3 0.12 -1.13 11.96
N LEU A 4 -1.15 -1.42 11.68
CA LEU A 4 -1.60 -1.93 10.40
C LEU A 4 -1.99 -0.77 9.50
N TYR A 5 -1.59 -0.82 8.23
CA TYR A 5 -1.96 0.16 7.22
C TYR A 5 -1.93 -0.51 5.84
N GLY A 6 -2.45 0.15 4.81
CA GLY A 6 -2.30 -0.33 3.43
C GLY A 6 -3.34 0.25 2.50
N GLY A 7 -3.31 -0.21 1.26
CA GLY A 7 -4.25 0.23 0.21
C GLY A 7 -3.61 1.08 -0.88
N LEU A 8 -2.28 1.22 -0.87
CA LEU A 8 -1.49 1.72 -2.00
C LEU A 8 -0.90 0.53 -2.78
N THR A 9 0.17 0.77 -3.55
CA THR A 9 0.91 -0.30 -4.23
C THR A 9 1.87 -0.99 -3.25
N LYS A 10 2.34 -2.21 -3.58
CA LYS A 10 3.31 -2.95 -2.76
C LYS A 10 4.58 -2.15 -2.52
N ALA A 11 5.03 -1.39 -3.53
CA ALA A 11 6.19 -0.53 -3.44
C ALA A 11 5.99 0.56 -2.36
N HIS A 12 4.86 1.25 -2.41
CA HIS A 12 4.51 2.28 -1.43
C HIS A 12 4.42 1.69 -0.02
N ASP A 13 3.60 0.65 0.14
CA ASP A 13 3.33 0.05 1.44
C ASP A 13 4.62 -0.49 2.09
N PHE A 14 5.52 -1.09 1.30
CA PHE A 14 6.81 -1.58 1.77
C PHE A 14 7.79 -0.45 2.17
N LEU A 15 7.86 0.64 1.41
CA LEU A 15 8.74 1.77 1.74
C LEU A 15 8.22 2.57 2.94
N ILE A 16 6.90 2.70 3.08
CA ILE A 16 6.25 3.30 4.25
C ILE A 16 6.65 2.54 5.51
N LYS A 17 6.78 1.22 5.44
CA LYS A 17 7.24 0.39 6.57
C LYS A 17 8.58 0.88 7.09
N GLY A 18 9.57 1.05 6.20
CA GLY A 18 10.89 1.55 6.56
C GLY A 18 10.83 2.97 7.12
N ALA A 19 9.98 3.83 6.56
CA ALA A 19 9.78 5.19 7.06
C ALA A 19 9.20 5.22 8.49
N LEU A 20 8.24 4.34 8.80
CA LEU A 20 7.63 4.22 10.13
C LEU A 20 8.59 3.60 11.15
N GLU A 21 9.33 2.55 10.75
CA GLU A 21 10.35 1.92 11.60
C GLU A 21 11.49 2.89 11.95
N ASN A 22 11.86 3.81 11.04
CA ASN A 22 12.82 4.88 11.34
C ASN A 22 12.37 5.81 12.47
N LEU A 23 11.06 5.94 12.66
CA LEU A 23 10.45 6.77 13.71
C LEU A 23 10.23 5.97 15.01
N GLY A 24 10.60 4.69 15.03
CA GLY A 24 10.44 3.80 16.19
C GLY A 24 9.07 3.12 16.27
N TYR A 25 8.27 3.16 15.19
CA TYR A 25 6.98 2.46 15.14
C TYR A 25 7.15 1.03 14.63
N ASP A 26 6.47 0.08 15.29
CA ASP A 26 6.26 -1.26 14.75
C ASP A 26 5.08 -1.21 13.79
N ALA A 27 5.35 -1.34 12.49
CA ALA A 27 4.37 -1.18 11.43
C ALA A 27 4.39 -2.37 10.45
N GLU A 28 3.21 -2.82 10.06
CA GLU A 28 3.02 -3.96 9.15
C GLU A 28 1.99 -3.57 8.09
N PRO A 29 2.39 -3.51 6.81
CA PRO A 29 1.44 -3.29 5.74
C PRO A 29 0.52 -4.51 5.58
N LEU A 30 -0.74 -4.27 5.26
CA LEU A 30 -1.68 -5.31 4.88
C LEU A 30 -1.23 -5.95 3.55
N PRO A 31 -1.53 -7.24 3.33
CA PRO A 31 -1.30 -7.88 2.04
C PRO A 31 -2.11 -7.20 0.94
N THR A 32 -1.71 -7.37 -0.32
CA THR A 32 -2.49 -6.84 -1.45
C THR A 32 -3.89 -7.48 -1.47
N PRO A 33 -4.97 -6.69 -1.54
CA PRO A 33 -6.33 -7.23 -1.57
C PRO A 33 -6.57 -8.17 -2.75
N ASP A 34 -7.24 -9.29 -2.47
CA ASP A 34 -7.61 -10.32 -3.44
C ASP A 34 -9.13 -10.52 -3.49
N ASN A 35 -9.59 -11.46 -4.34
CA ASN A 35 -11.02 -11.77 -4.44
C ASN A 35 -11.63 -12.31 -3.13
N GLU A 36 -10.85 -12.87 -2.21
CA GLU A 36 -11.35 -13.24 -0.88
C GLU A 36 -11.60 -12.00 -0.03
N ALA A 37 -10.72 -10.98 -0.10
CA ALA A 37 -10.99 -9.68 0.51
C ALA A 37 -12.29 -9.06 -0.04
N LEU A 38 -12.56 -9.16 -1.36
CA LEU A 38 -13.82 -8.72 -1.94
C LEU A 38 -15.04 -9.45 -1.35
N LYS A 39 -14.96 -10.78 -1.19
CA LYS A 39 -16.05 -11.59 -0.62
C LYS A 39 -16.34 -11.17 0.82
N VAL A 40 -15.30 -11.09 1.66
CA VAL A 40 -15.39 -10.64 3.05
C VAL A 40 -15.94 -9.21 3.10
N GLY A 41 -15.47 -8.32 2.24
CA GLY A 41 -15.98 -6.95 2.14
C GLY A 41 -17.47 -6.91 1.85
N LYS A 42 -17.97 -7.72 0.91
CA LYS A 42 -19.40 -7.81 0.58
C LYS A 42 -20.24 -8.39 1.73
N GLU A 43 -19.66 -9.20 2.60
CA GLU A 43 -20.33 -9.79 3.75
C GLU A 43 -20.51 -8.76 4.89
N PHE A 44 -19.47 -8.00 5.21
CA PHE A 44 -19.46 -7.12 6.39
C PHE A 44 -19.72 -5.62 6.10
N CYS A 45 -19.46 -5.15 4.89
CA CYS A 45 -19.70 -3.74 4.54
C CYS A 45 -21.17 -3.50 4.18
N ASN A 46 -21.60 -2.24 4.22
CA ASN A 46 -22.92 -1.88 3.76
C ASN A 46 -23.12 -2.17 2.28
N LYS A 47 -24.32 -2.68 1.94
CA LYS A 47 -24.72 -2.88 0.54
C LYS A 47 -24.77 -1.52 -0.15
N GLY A 48 -24.14 -1.46 -1.32
CA GLY A 48 -24.12 -0.27 -2.15
C GLY A 48 -22.82 0.53 -2.07
N GLN A 49 -21.84 0.14 -1.26
CA GLN A 49 -20.49 0.72 -1.31
C GLN A 49 -19.78 0.45 -2.64
N CYS A 50 -18.77 1.27 -2.98
CA CYS A 50 -17.98 1.07 -4.18
C CYS A 50 -17.01 -0.12 -4.02
N ASN A 51 -16.59 -0.71 -5.14
CA ASN A 51 -15.68 -1.88 -5.11
C ASN A 51 -14.40 -1.67 -4.29
N PRO A 52 -13.70 -0.52 -4.37
CA PRO A 52 -12.51 -0.30 -3.57
C PRO A 52 -12.77 -0.38 -2.06
N THR A 53 -13.96 0.02 -1.57
CA THR A 53 -14.34 -0.16 -0.16
C THR A 53 -14.37 -1.64 0.19
N TYR A 54 -15.03 -2.47 -0.62
CA TYR A 54 -15.11 -3.91 -0.32
C TYR A 54 -13.72 -4.57 -0.32
N TYR A 55 -12.85 -4.23 -1.27
CA TYR A 55 -11.48 -4.76 -1.28
C TYR A 55 -10.68 -4.28 -0.08
N THR A 56 -10.68 -2.98 0.22
CA THR A 56 -9.80 -2.40 1.27
C THR A 56 -10.29 -2.72 2.68
N VAL A 57 -11.60 -2.61 2.95
CA VAL A 57 -12.21 -2.98 4.24
C VAL A 57 -12.21 -4.48 4.45
N GLY A 58 -12.61 -5.23 3.42
CA GLY A 58 -12.60 -6.69 3.47
C GLY A 58 -11.20 -7.26 3.68
N ASN A 59 -10.15 -6.61 3.17
CA ASN A 59 -8.77 -7.03 3.38
C ASN A 59 -8.32 -6.90 4.85
N LEU A 60 -8.70 -5.81 5.53
CA LEU A 60 -8.45 -5.69 6.98
C LEU A 60 -9.21 -6.76 7.76
N VAL A 61 -10.51 -6.92 7.50
CA VAL A 61 -11.34 -7.91 8.20
C VAL A 61 -10.80 -9.32 8.00
N LYS A 62 -10.49 -9.69 6.75
CA LYS A 62 -9.86 -10.96 6.39
C LYS A 62 -8.58 -11.17 7.18
N TYR A 63 -7.68 -10.18 7.20
CA TYR A 63 -6.42 -10.25 7.93
C TYR A 63 -6.62 -10.50 9.43
N LEU A 64 -7.56 -9.80 10.07
CA LEU A 64 -7.86 -9.97 11.50
C LEU A 64 -8.46 -11.36 11.79
N LEU A 65 -9.36 -11.84 10.94
CA LEU A 65 -9.93 -13.19 11.05
C LEU A 65 -8.87 -14.28 10.89
N GLU A 66 -7.93 -14.11 9.96
CA GLU A 66 -6.80 -15.03 9.78
C GLU A 66 -5.89 -15.06 11.01
N LYS A 67 -5.56 -13.91 11.61
CA LYS A 67 -4.81 -13.87 12.88
C LYS A 67 -5.53 -14.62 13.99
N ARG A 68 -6.84 -14.41 14.14
CA ARG A 68 -7.68 -15.13 15.13
C ARG A 68 -7.67 -16.64 14.86
N LYS A 69 -7.83 -17.05 13.61
CA LYS A 69 -7.82 -18.47 13.19
C LYS A 69 -6.47 -19.13 13.48
N ASN A 70 -5.37 -18.40 13.35
CA ASN A 70 -4.02 -18.86 13.67
C ASN A 70 -3.71 -18.85 15.19
N GLY A 71 -4.72 -18.61 16.03
CA GLY A 71 -4.60 -18.68 17.49
C GLY A 71 -4.08 -17.40 18.14
N GLU A 72 -3.97 -16.30 17.40
CA GLU A 72 -3.53 -15.03 17.98
C GLU A 72 -4.59 -14.45 18.92
N LYS A 73 -4.19 -14.24 20.18
CA LYS A 73 -5.03 -13.65 21.22
C LYS A 73 -4.78 -12.15 21.36
N GLU A 74 -5.77 -11.45 21.91
CA GLU A 74 -5.72 -10.01 22.24
C GLU A 74 -5.42 -9.10 21.04
N ILE A 75 -5.97 -9.46 19.86
CA ILE A 75 -5.77 -8.73 18.61
C ILE A 75 -6.10 -7.23 18.77
N GLU A 76 -7.20 -6.90 19.45
CA GLU A 76 -7.66 -5.52 19.66
C GLU A 76 -6.73 -4.66 20.53
N LYS A 77 -5.88 -5.31 21.36
CA LYS A 77 -4.85 -4.63 22.16
C LYS A 77 -3.51 -4.55 21.43
N LYS A 78 -3.21 -5.55 20.60
CA LYS A 78 -1.94 -5.67 19.89
C LYS A 78 -1.87 -4.80 18.66
N TYR A 79 -2.99 -4.62 17.95
CA TYR A 79 -3.05 -3.98 16.65
C TYR A 79 -3.90 -2.72 16.67
N VAL A 80 -3.51 -1.77 15.83
CA VAL A 80 -4.31 -0.60 15.46
C VAL A 80 -4.28 -0.48 13.95
N PHE A 81 -5.39 -0.13 13.31
CA PHE A 81 -5.40 0.17 11.87
C PHE A 81 -5.37 1.68 11.65
N VAL A 82 -4.47 2.13 10.79
CA VAL A 82 -4.32 3.53 10.42
C VAL A 82 -4.63 3.67 8.93
N THR A 83 -5.57 4.56 8.61
CA THR A 83 -6.00 4.86 7.24
C THR A 83 -6.11 6.37 7.02
N VAL A 84 -6.28 6.78 5.76
CA VAL A 84 -6.50 8.19 5.41
C VAL A 84 -7.99 8.44 5.23
N GLY A 85 -8.50 9.46 5.90
CA GLY A 85 -9.82 10.03 5.68
C GLY A 85 -9.75 11.14 4.64
N SER A 86 -10.87 11.43 3.97
CA SER A 86 -10.94 12.52 3.01
C SER A 86 -12.29 13.21 3.07
N CYS A 87 -12.31 14.53 2.87
CA CYS A 87 -13.52 15.32 2.72
C CYS A 87 -13.73 15.67 1.23
N GLY A 88 -13.86 14.63 0.39
CA GLY A 88 -14.07 14.77 -1.05
C GLY A 88 -15.48 14.36 -1.48
N PRO A 89 -15.87 14.63 -2.73
CA PRO A 89 -17.17 14.19 -3.28
C PRO A 89 -17.25 12.67 -3.46
N CYS A 90 -16.11 11.97 -3.37
CA CYS A 90 -16.06 10.50 -3.41
C CYS A 90 -16.48 9.90 -2.06
N ARG A 91 -16.99 8.66 -2.10
CA ARG A 91 -17.30 7.87 -0.89
C ARG A 91 -16.08 7.49 -0.05
N PHE A 92 -14.88 7.83 -0.47
CA PHE A 92 -13.65 7.62 0.29
C PHE A 92 -13.73 8.21 1.71
N GLY A 93 -14.42 9.35 1.89
CA GLY A 93 -14.67 9.93 3.21
C GLY A 93 -15.51 9.07 4.15
N MET A 94 -16.25 8.09 3.63
CA MET A 94 -17.05 7.16 4.43
C MET A 94 -16.28 5.88 4.81
N TYR A 95 -15.05 5.70 4.32
CA TYR A 95 -14.33 4.44 4.50
C TYR A 95 -14.04 4.16 5.97
N GLU A 96 -13.70 5.18 6.75
CA GLU A 96 -13.48 5.05 8.19
C GLU A 96 -14.69 4.42 8.90
N MET A 97 -15.90 4.91 8.57
CA MET A 97 -17.13 4.40 9.17
C MET A 97 -17.41 2.96 8.74
N GLU A 98 -17.14 2.62 7.47
CA GLU A 98 -17.25 1.24 6.98
C GLU A 98 -16.24 0.30 7.62
N TYR A 99 -14.98 0.74 7.82
CA TYR A 99 -13.99 -0.02 8.58
C TYR A 99 -14.49 -0.29 10.01
N LYS A 100 -14.93 0.75 10.73
CA LYS A 100 -15.41 0.65 12.12
C LYS A 100 -16.61 -0.31 12.22
N LYS A 101 -17.57 -0.19 11.31
CA LYS A 101 -18.73 -1.08 11.23
C LYS A 101 -18.31 -2.53 10.96
N ALA A 102 -17.57 -2.77 9.89
CA ALA A 102 -17.26 -4.12 9.42
C ALA A 102 -16.39 -4.90 10.42
N VAL A 103 -15.40 -4.23 11.03
CA VAL A 103 -14.53 -4.85 12.05
C VAL A 103 -15.31 -5.22 13.32
N LYS A 104 -16.25 -4.35 13.74
CA LYS A 104 -17.15 -4.64 14.86
C LYS A 104 -18.06 -5.84 14.56
N GLU A 105 -18.66 -5.89 13.37
CA GLU A 105 -19.53 -7.01 12.94
C GLU A 105 -18.74 -8.33 12.78
N ALA A 106 -17.45 -8.26 12.42
CA ALA A 106 -16.54 -9.42 12.41
C ALA A 106 -16.11 -9.90 13.82
N GLY A 107 -16.65 -9.27 14.87
CA GLY A 107 -16.45 -9.65 16.25
C GLY A 107 -15.21 -9.03 16.90
N PHE A 108 -14.76 -7.86 16.44
CA PHE A 108 -13.69 -7.09 17.08
C PHE A 108 -14.21 -5.68 17.48
N PRO A 109 -15.13 -5.59 18.46
CA PRO A 109 -15.81 -4.34 18.81
C PRO A 109 -14.92 -3.24 19.37
N ASP A 110 -13.80 -3.59 20.00
CA ASP A 110 -12.85 -2.67 20.65
C ASP A 110 -11.61 -2.39 19.77
N PHE A 111 -11.60 -2.89 18.53
CA PHE A 111 -10.50 -2.68 17.61
C PHE A 111 -10.38 -1.20 17.21
N LYS A 112 -9.18 -0.65 17.35
CA LYS A 112 -8.92 0.76 17.08
C LYS A 112 -8.67 0.99 15.58
N ILE A 113 -9.48 1.85 14.99
CA ILE A 113 -9.29 2.38 13.63
C ILE A 113 -9.08 3.88 13.76
N LEU A 114 -7.95 4.34 13.23
CA LEU A 114 -7.52 5.73 13.23
C LEU A 114 -7.52 6.22 11.79
N ALA A 115 -8.34 7.23 11.49
CA ALA A 115 -8.32 7.89 10.19
C ALA A 115 -7.64 9.25 10.28
N PHE A 116 -6.78 9.55 9.31
CA PHE A 116 -6.26 10.88 9.10
C PHE A 116 -7.29 11.73 8.36
N ASP A 117 -8.06 12.55 9.05
CA ASP A 117 -8.76 13.67 8.40
C ASP A 117 -7.98 14.98 8.61
N GLN A 118 -8.30 16.01 7.84
CA GLN A 118 -7.67 17.33 8.00
C GLN A 118 -8.13 18.07 9.27
N SER A 119 -8.91 17.43 10.15
CA SER A 119 -9.45 18.03 11.36
C SER A 119 -8.51 17.84 12.55
N ARG A 120 -8.49 18.83 13.47
CA ARG A 120 -7.64 18.79 14.66
C ARG A 120 -7.99 17.64 15.63
N ALA A 121 -9.21 17.13 15.60
CA ALA A 121 -9.67 16.08 16.50
C ALA A 121 -9.03 14.70 16.18
N ALA A 122 -8.89 14.37 14.89
CA ALA A 122 -8.20 13.15 14.47
C ALA A 122 -6.71 13.18 14.87
N LEU A 123 -6.07 14.35 14.77
CA LEU A 123 -4.68 14.53 15.22
C LEU A 123 -4.51 14.30 16.73
N GLU A 124 -5.48 14.67 17.56
CA GLU A 124 -5.44 14.44 19.02
C GLU A 124 -5.64 12.96 19.38
N GLU A 125 -6.63 12.28 18.80
CA GLU A 125 -6.87 10.84 19.02
C GLU A 125 -5.67 9.97 18.63
N ILE A 126 -4.95 10.36 17.58
CA ILE A 126 -3.81 9.59 17.11
C ILE A 126 -2.54 9.89 17.92
N ASN A 127 -2.36 11.13 18.38
CA ASN A 127 -1.33 11.45 19.36
C ASN A 127 -1.53 10.66 20.67
N LEU A 128 -2.80 10.48 21.09
CA LEU A 128 -3.16 9.62 22.23
C LEU A 128 -2.89 8.13 21.97
N ALA A 129 -2.96 7.68 20.72
CA ALA A 129 -2.57 6.33 20.30
C ALA A 129 -1.03 6.14 20.24
N GLY A 130 -0.24 7.15 20.58
CA GLY A 130 1.23 7.09 20.65
C GLY A 130 1.93 7.39 19.32
N ILE A 131 1.21 7.79 18.28
CA ILE A 131 1.79 8.17 16.99
C ILE A 131 1.92 9.69 16.95
N ARG A 132 3.17 10.18 16.90
CA ARG A 132 3.50 11.60 16.92
C ARG A 132 3.55 12.12 15.50
N PHE A 133 2.57 12.95 15.14
CA PHE A 133 2.55 13.63 13.86
C PHE A 133 3.33 14.94 13.90
N ASP A 134 4.64 14.79 13.86
CA ASP A 134 5.55 15.91 13.68
C ASP A 134 5.94 16.09 12.20
N ARG A 135 6.68 17.16 11.94
CA ARG A 135 7.23 17.44 10.61
C ARG A 135 8.11 16.27 10.10
N LYS A 136 8.78 15.54 10.98
CA LYS A 136 9.66 14.43 10.61
C LYS A 136 8.86 13.24 10.09
N PHE A 137 7.71 12.94 10.71
CA PHE A 137 6.76 11.94 10.26
C PHE A 137 6.34 12.20 8.81
N PHE A 138 5.80 13.39 8.53
CA PHE A 138 5.31 13.73 7.19
C PHE A 138 6.43 13.74 6.15
N LEU A 139 7.62 14.25 6.50
CA LEU A 139 8.76 14.23 5.58
C LEU A 139 9.23 12.80 5.26
N ASN A 140 9.21 11.88 6.22
CA ASN A 140 9.57 10.47 5.98
C ASN A 140 8.51 9.75 5.14
N LEU A 141 7.22 9.98 5.42
CA LEU A 141 6.13 9.42 4.64
C LEU A 141 6.16 9.92 3.19
N MET A 142 6.35 11.22 2.98
CA MET A 142 6.45 11.83 1.65
C MET A 142 7.63 11.26 0.85
N LYS A 143 8.80 11.05 1.48
CA LYS A 143 9.94 10.39 0.83
C LYS A 143 9.59 8.97 0.38
N ALA A 144 8.92 8.19 1.24
CA ALA A 144 8.52 6.83 0.91
C ALA A 144 7.56 6.80 -0.30
N ILE A 145 6.59 7.72 -0.35
CA ILE A 145 5.65 7.83 -1.47
C ILE A 145 6.37 8.17 -2.77
N ILE A 146 7.17 9.23 -2.78
CA ILE A 146 7.92 9.66 -3.98
C ILE A 146 8.84 8.56 -4.50
N LEU A 147 9.49 7.82 -3.60
CA LEU A 147 10.34 6.68 -3.97
C LEU A 147 9.52 5.50 -4.52
N GLY A 148 8.33 5.25 -3.97
CA GLY A 148 7.40 4.25 -4.47
C GLY A 148 6.96 4.54 -5.91
N ASP A 149 6.54 5.77 -6.17
CA ASP A 149 6.21 6.27 -7.51
C ASP A 149 7.40 6.11 -8.47
N LEU A 150 8.58 6.59 -8.07
CA LEU A 150 9.80 6.50 -8.90
C LEU A 150 10.13 5.06 -9.32
N ILE A 151 10.10 4.11 -8.37
CA ILE A 151 10.40 2.71 -8.67
C ILE A 151 9.34 2.11 -9.58
N ASN A 152 8.05 2.39 -9.32
CA ASN A 152 6.96 1.89 -10.16
C ASN A 152 7.02 2.46 -11.58
N ASP A 153 7.26 3.75 -11.75
CA ASP A 153 7.37 4.41 -13.06
C ASP A 153 8.52 3.82 -13.89
N VAL A 154 9.68 3.61 -13.28
CA VAL A 154 10.82 2.99 -13.97
C VAL A 154 10.52 1.53 -14.28
N TYR A 155 9.93 0.79 -13.34
CA TYR A 155 9.56 -0.61 -13.54
C TYR A 155 8.62 -0.78 -14.75
N TYR A 156 7.53 -0.02 -14.83
CA TYR A 156 6.58 -0.14 -15.93
C TYR A 156 7.14 0.30 -17.29
N LYS A 157 8.16 1.18 -17.30
CA LYS A 157 8.89 1.55 -18.53
C LYS A 157 9.93 0.52 -18.97
N VAL A 158 10.41 -0.32 -18.06
CA VAL A 158 11.53 -1.26 -18.29
C VAL A 158 11.01 -2.67 -18.53
N LYS A 159 10.06 -3.12 -17.71
CA LYS A 159 9.51 -4.48 -17.71
C LYS A 159 8.97 -4.93 -19.08
N PRO A 160 8.22 -4.12 -19.86
CA PRO A 160 7.78 -4.53 -21.19
C PRO A 160 8.93 -4.81 -22.15
N TYR A 161 10.11 -4.22 -21.93
CA TYR A 161 11.23 -4.25 -22.86
C TYR A 161 12.38 -5.13 -22.39
N GLU A 162 12.24 -5.87 -21.29
CA GLU A 162 13.32 -6.72 -20.77
C GLU A 162 13.71 -7.83 -21.76
N GLU A 163 15.01 -8.04 -21.95
CA GLU A 163 15.52 -9.14 -22.78
C GLU A 163 15.62 -10.45 -21.98
N VAL A 164 15.96 -10.33 -20.70
CA VAL A 164 16.06 -11.45 -19.77
C VAL A 164 14.77 -11.49 -18.95
N PRO A 165 13.98 -12.58 -19.04
CA PRO A 165 12.75 -12.71 -18.27
C PRO A 165 12.96 -12.47 -16.78
N ASN A 166 12.09 -11.66 -16.18
CA ASN A 166 12.08 -11.29 -14.75
C ASN A 166 13.26 -10.44 -14.26
N SER A 167 14.16 -10.00 -15.14
CA SER A 167 15.28 -9.14 -14.73
C SER A 167 14.81 -7.78 -14.18
N ALA A 168 13.68 -7.26 -14.67
CA ALA A 168 13.08 -6.04 -14.14
C ALA A 168 12.41 -6.27 -12.77
N ASP A 169 11.82 -7.44 -12.51
CA ASP A 169 11.26 -7.80 -11.20
C ASP A 169 12.34 -7.94 -10.15
N GLU A 170 13.43 -8.66 -10.47
CA GLU A 170 14.59 -8.79 -9.59
C GLU A 170 15.19 -7.41 -9.26
N TRP A 171 15.28 -6.53 -10.26
CA TRP A 171 15.70 -5.15 -10.05
C TRP A 171 14.73 -4.40 -9.12
N LYS A 172 13.41 -4.51 -9.33
CA LYS A 172 12.39 -3.85 -8.49
C LYS A 172 12.51 -4.30 -7.04
N GLU A 173 12.56 -5.60 -6.78
CA GLU A 173 12.66 -6.17 -5.44
C GLU A 173 13.93 -5.72 -4.71
N GLN A 174 15.09 -5.82 -5.37
CA GLN A 174 16.36 -5.37 -4.81
C GLN A 174 16.36 -3.86 -4.53
N SER A 175 15.77 -3.07 -5.43
CA SER A 175 15.71 -1.62 -5.30
C SER A 175 14.80 -1.20 -4.14
N LEU A 176 13.64 -1.85 -3.99
CA LEU A 176 12.75 -1.64 -2.86
C LEU A 176 13.45 -1.98 -1.55
N TYR A 177 14.21 -3.08 -1.47
CA TYR A 177 14.95 -3.43 -0.27
C TYR A 177 16.05 -2.41 0.09
N ILE A 178 16.82 -1.95 -0.88
CA ILE A 178 17.85 -0.91 -0.68
C ILE A 178 17.22 0.38 -0.14
N LEU A 179 16.10 0.82 -0.74
CA LEU A 179 15.41 2.04 -0.34
C LEU A 179 14.72 1.89 1.01
N TYR A 180 14.13 0.73 1.29
CA TYR A 180 13.59 0.38 2.60
C TYR A 180 14.65 0.48 3.69
N GLU A 181 15.82 -0.15 3.52
CA GLU A 181 16.91 -0.06 4.49
C GLU A 181 17.44 1.37 4.65
N ALA A 182 17.50 2.14 3.57
CA ALA A 182 17.90 3.53 3.62
C ALA A 182 16.90 4.41 4.41
N LEU A 183 15.59 4.20 4.20
CA LEU A 183 14.54 4.87 4.96
C LEU A 183 14.59 4.45 6.43
N ARG A 184 14.61 3.14 6.71
CA ARG A 184 14.64 2.55 8.06
C ARG A 184 15.81 3.06 8.90
N SER A 185 17.01 3.02 8.34
CA SER A 185 18.23 3.45 9.04
C SER A 185 18.49 4.96 8.98
N GLY A 186 17.67 5.74 8.26
CA GLY A 186 17.86 7.18 8.08
C GLY A 186 19.14 7.53 7.28
N LYS A 187 19.63 6.58 6.45
CA LYS A 187 20.81 6.79 5.60
C LYS A 187 20.49 7.72 4.43
N ASN A 188 21.55 8.21 3.77
CA ASN A 188 21.42 9.14 2.66
C ASN A 188 20.74 8.48 1.44
N LEU A 189 19.52 8.92 1.14
CA LEU A 189 18.71 8.44 0.02
C LEU A 189 19.37 8.65 -1.35
N PHE A 190 20.19 9.69 -1.54
CA PHE A 190 20.90 9.88 -2.82
C PHE A 190 21.91 8.77 -3.08
N LYS A 191 22.58 8.27 -2.03
CA LYS A 191 23.51 7.12 -2.17
C LYS A 191 22.74 5.85 -2.53
N ALA A 192 21.61 5.62 -1.86
CA ALA A 192 20.73 4.49 -2.14
C ALA A 192 20.18 4.54 -3.59
N LEU A 193 19.71 5.70 -4.04
CA LEU A 193 19.27 5.91 -5.42
C LEU A 193 20.38 5.70 -6.45
N LYS A 194 21.62 6.10 -6.15
CA LYS A 194 22.77 5.83 -7.02
C LYS A 194 23.06 4.33 -7.13
N GLU A 195 22.85 3.58 -6.05
CA GLU A 195 22.97 2.11 -6.06
C GLU A 195 21.84 1.45 -6.86
N VAL A 196 20.60 1.87 -6.65
CA VAL A 196 19.42 1.46 -7.44
C VAL A 196 19.65 1.68 -8.92
N LYS A 197 20.17 2.85 -9.30
CA LYS A 197 20.54 3.16 -10.69
C LYS A 197 21.61 2.22 -11.23
N LYS A 198 22.69 1.98 -10.48
CA LYS A 198 23.74 1.04 -10.92
C LYS A 198 23.23 -0.38 -11.15
N LYS A 199 22.20 -0.80 -10.41
CA LYS A 199 21.53 -2.08 -10.64
C LYS A 199 20.65 -2.02 -11.88
N LEU A 200 19.94 -0.90 -12.09
CA LEU A 200 19.14 -0.68 -13.29
C LEU A 200 19.98 -0.74 -14.56
N ASP A 201 21.18 -0.14 -14.55
CA ASP A 201 22.12 -0.12 -15.68
C ASP A 201 22.56 -1.54 -16.13
N LYS A 202 22.29 -2.58 -15.33
CA LYS A 202 22.58 -3.98 -15.66
C LYS A 202 21.39 -4.71 -16.30
N VAL A 203 20.19 -4.14 -16.24
CA VAL A 203 18.98 -4.70 -16.83
C VAL A 203 19.06 -4.49 -18.34
N LYS A 204 19.11 -5.58 -19.11
CA LYS A 204 19.15 -5.52 -20.57
C LYS A 204 17.74 -5.28 -21.10
N VAL A 205 17.60 -4.25 -21.93
CA VAL A 205 16.33 -3.79 -22.49
C VAL A 205 16.44 -3.56 -23.99
N ASN A 206 15.42 -3.99 -24.73
CA ASN A 206 15.33 -3.78 -26.18
C ASN A 206 14.16 -2.85 -26.54
N TYR A 207 14.45 -1.55 -26.62
CA TYR A 207 13.47 -0.52 -27.00
C TYR A 207 13.16 -0.46 -28.50
N PHE A 208 13.83 -1.25 -29.36
CA PHE A 208 13.57 -1.28 -30.80
C PHE A 208 12.29 -2.05 -31.17
N GLN A 209 11.60 -2.62 -30.17
CA GLN A 209 10.29 -3.23 -30.33
C GLN A 209 9.20 -2.18 -30.13
N PRO A 210 8.43 -1.79 -31.17
CA PRO A 210 7.32 -0.87 -30.97
C PRO A 210 6.23 -1.54 -30.13
N LYS A 211 5.88 -0.93 -29.00
CA LYS A 211 4.81 -1.38 -28.10
C LYS A 211 3.77 -0.28 -27.94
N PRO A 212 2.46 -0.61 -27.93
CA PRO A 212 1.43 0.39 -27.64
C PRO A 212 1.54 0.88 -26.20
N LYS A 213 1.40 2.19 -26.00
CA LYS A 213 1.39 2.81 -24.67
C LYS A 213 -0.05 2.96 -24.18
N VAL A 214 -0.36 2.43 -23.00
CA VAL A 214 -1.74 2.31 -22.50
C VAL A 214 -1.85 2.93 -21.11
N LYS A 215 -2.43 4.12 -21.02
CA LYS A 215 -2.71 4.72 -19.71
C LYS A 215 -3.93 4.08 -19.05
N ILE A 216 -3.73 3.44 -17.90
CA ILE A 216 -4.82 3.00 -17.04
C ILE A 216 -5.46 4.23 -16.37
N MET A 217 -6.78 4.40 -16.53
CA MET A 217 -7.54 5.50 -15.95
C MET A 217 -8.76 4.99 -15.18
N GLY A 218 -9.15 5.70 -14.13
CA GLY A 218 -10.35 5.38 -13.36
C GLY A 218 -10.27 5.90 -11.92
N GLU A 219 -10.91 5.17 -11.03
CA GLU A 219 -10.83 5.39 -9.58
C GLU A 219 -9.40 5.06 -9.08
N PHE A 220 -8.88 5.82 -8.11
CA PHE A 220 -7.47 5.77 -7.71
C PHE A 220 -6.99 4.37 -7.30
N PHE A 221 -7.80 3.62 -6.56
CA PHE A 221 -7.45 2.29 -6.08
C PHE A 221 -7.44 1.31 -7.25
N ALA A 222 -8.46 1.36 -8.11
CA ALA A 222 -8.53 0.48 -9.28
C ALA A 222 -7.39 0.77 -10.27
N GLN A 223 -6.95 2.02 -10.37
CA GLN A 223 -5.81 2.39 -11.20
C GLN A 223 -4.48 1.84 -10.67
N THR A 224 -4.30 1.83 -9.35
CA THR A 224 -2.98 1.61 -8.73
C THR A 224 -2.78 0.21 -8.14
N THR A 225 -3.86 -0.50 -7.81
CA THR A 225 -3.79 -1.82 -7.19
C THR A 225 -3.07 -2.82 -8.10
N GLU A 226 -2.18 -3.63 -7.51
CA GLU A 226 -1.44 -4.69 -8.20
C GLU A 226 -2.13 -6.06 -8.04
N GLY A 227 -3.32 -6.09 -7.44
CA GLY A 227 -4.07 -7.31 -7.11
C GLY A 227 -5.28 -7.58 -8.00
N ASP A 228 -6.22 -8.38 -7.48
CA ASP A 228 -7.46 -8.73 -8.21
C ASP A 228 -8.42 -7.53 -8.35
N GLY A 229 -8.22 -6.47 -7.55
CA GLY A 229 -9.04 -5.25 -7.57
C GLY A 229 -9.14 -4.54 -8.91
N ASN A 230 -8.18 -4.76 -9.81
CA ASN A 230 -8.22 -4.31 -11.21
C ASN A 230 -7.95 -5.43 -12.21
N TYR A 231 -8.13 -6.69 -11.81
CA TYR A 231 -7.81 -7.86 -12.65
C TYR A 231 -6.33 -7.94 -13.07
N LYS A 232 -5.42 -7.42 -12.25
CA LYS A 232 -3.97 -7.39 -12.52
C LYS A 232 -3.66 -6.71 -13.85
N MET A 233 -4.37 -5.61 -14.14
CA MET A 233 -4.39 -4.96 -15.47
C MET A 233 -3.00 -4.63 -16.01
N ALA A 234 -2.12 -4.05 -15.18
CA ALA A 234 -0.76 -3.71 -15.62
C ALA A 234 0.05 -4.95 -16.03
N LYS A 235 -0.09 -6.07 -15.30
CA LYS A 235 0.57 -7.33 -15.65
C LYS A 235 0.01 -7.89 -16.95
N TRP A 236 -1.32 -7.90 -17.09
CA TRP A 236 -1.99 -8.38 -18.30
C TRP A 236 -1.58 -7.55 -19.54
N LEU A 237 -1.54 -6.21 -19.43
CA LEU A 237 -1.08 -5.34 -20.51
C LEU A 237 0.35 -5.65 -20.97
N ILE A 238 1.25 -5.92 -20.02
CA ILE A 238 2.63 -6.31 -20.32
C ILE A 238 2.69 -7.66 -21.05
N GLU A 239 1.87 -8.63 -20.63
CA GLU A 239 1.77 -9.96 -21.26
C GLU A 239 1.22 -9.86 -22.69
N GLU A 240 0.28 -8.95 -22.95
CA GLU A 240 -0.25 -8.62 -24.29
C GLU A 240 0.70 -7.73 -25.11
N GLY A 241 1.87 -7.37 -24.58
CA GLY A 241 2.90 -6.63 -25.30
C GLY A 241 2.75 -5.10 -25.27
N ALA A 242 1.99 -4.54 -24.34
CA ALA A 242 1.83 -3.10 -24.13
C ALA A 242 2.75 -2.54 -23.02
N GLU A 243 3.00 -1.24 -23.09
CA GLU A 243 3.61 -0.43 -22.01
C GLU A 243 2.48 0.27 -21.23
N PRO A 244 2.17 -0.12 -19.98
CA PRO A 244 1.14 0.51 -19.16
C PRO A 244 1.55 1.85 -18.54
#